data_AF-A0A2H3E8B7-F1
#
_entry.id   AF-A0A2H3E8B7-F1
#
_cell.length_a   1.000
_cell.length_b   1.000
_cell.length_c   1.000
_cell.angle_alpha   90.00
_cell.angle_beta   90.00
_cell.angle_gamma   90.00
#
_symmetry.space_group_name_H-M   'P 1'
#
loop_
_entity.id
_entity.type
_entity.pdbx_description
1 polymer ?
#
loop_
_entity_poly.entity_id
_entity_poly.type
_entity_poly.pdbx_seq_one_letter_code
_entity_poly.pdbx_strand_id
1 'polypeptide(L)'
;MDNAKAIDQMEVAYTTLINRPAVGATRTSALANDGMEHPRIVTLGGDHTIVLPILRALHKIYGPVSVIHFDSHMDTGAVEGRTDQERITHGSYFTIAHEEHLMTNTSIHGGIRSKMGGPTQVTHDETVGFQVISAEDLDDYGIKNVIKAIRKRVGDSPVYLSLDIDVIDPGLAPATGTPEAGGWTTREMKRIIRGLAGLNFVGADIVEVAPAYDHGDITGIAAADLVHDFLVAMQVDEPPKAGHKGSPWAAEDLLQ
;
A
#
# COMPACT_ATOMS: atom_id res chain seq x y z
N MET A 1 -26.23 6.82 -4.47
CA MET A 1 -25.74 5.95 -3.37
C MET A 1 -25.33 6.89 -2.24
N ASP A 2 -25.54 6.52 -0.99
CA ASP A 2 -25.12 7.34 0.15
C ASP A 2 -23.71 6.90 0.57
N ASN A 3 -22.69 7.72 0.28
CA ASN A 3 -21.29 7.37 0.53
C ASN A 3 -21.00 7.18 2.02
N ALA A 4 -21.66 7.93 2.92
CA ALA A 4 -21.48 7.76 4.36
C ALA A 4 -21.94 6.37 4.80
N LYS A 5 -23.10 5.93 4.28
CA LYS A 5 -23.59 4.57 4.51
C LYS A 5 -22.70 3.50 3.89
N ALA A 6 -22.12 3.76 2.72
CA ALA A 6 -21.19 2.82 2.09
C ALA A 6 -19.93 2.61 2.94
N ILE A 7 -19.32 3.70 3.45
CA ILE A 7 -18.16 3.64 4.35
C ILE A 7 -18.50 2.88 5.63
N ASP A 8 -19.63 3.18 6.27
CA ASP A 8 -20.09 2.47 7.47
C ASP A 8 -20.28 0.97 7.22
N GLN A 9 -20.91 0.59 6.09
CA GLN A 9 -21.08 -0.81 5.72
C GLN A 9 -19.75 -1.53 5.47
N MET A 10 -18.78 -0.86 4.84
CA MET A 10 -17.44 -1.40 4.64
C MET A 10 -16.70 -1.59 5.96
N GLU A 11 -16.78 -0.62 6.87
CA GLU A 11 -16.16 -0.71 8.19
C GLU A 11 -16.76 -1.86 9.00
N VAL A 12 -18.09 -2.01 9.01
CA VAL A 12 -18.79 -3.11 9.68
C VAL A 12 -18.38 -4.45 9.07
N ALA A 13 -18.33 -4.55 7.73
CA ALA A 13 -17.92 -5.77 7.05
C ALA A 13 -16.48 -6.16 7.42
N TYR A 14 -15.53 -5.21 7.32
CA TYR A 14 -14.13 -5.47 7.63
C TYR A 14 -13.93 -5.80 9.12
N THR A 15 -14.57 -5.04 10.02
CA THR A 15 -14.56 -5.32 11.48
C THR A 15 -15.10 -6.72 11.77
N THR A 16 -16.15 -7.16 11.06
CA THR A 16 -16.70 -8.51 11.23
C THR A 16 -15.72 -9.58 10.75
N LEU A 17 -15.06 -9.36 9.62
CA LEU A 17 -14.12 -10.33 9.04
C LEU A 17 -12.84 -10.47 9.87
N ILE A 18 -12.27 -9.37 10.36
CA ILE A 18 -11.02 -9.37 11.13
C ILE A 18 -11.21 -9.92 12.56
N ASN A 19 -12.44 -9.97 13.07
CA ASN A 19 -12.73 -10.60 14.37
C ASN A 19 -13.04 -12.10 14.26
N ARG A 20 -12.96 -12.70 13.06
CA ARG A 20 -13.11 -14.16 12.93
C ARG A 20 -11.89 -14.88 13.52
N PRO A 21 -12.05 -16.10 14.05
CA PRO A 21 -10.91 -16.89 14.51
C PRO A 21 -9.87 -17.09 13.40
N ALA A 22 -8.63 -16.70 13.66
CA ALA A 22 -7.50 -17.03 12.79
C ALA A 22 -7.05 -18.48 13.02
N VAL A 23 -6.66 -19.16 11.94
CA VAL A 23 -6.09 -20.51 12.00
C VAL A 23 -4.69 -20.46 11.41
N GLY A 24 -3.69 -21.00 12.12
CA GLY A 24 -2.31 -21.09 11.63
C GLY A 24 -1.28 -20.46 12.56
N ALA A 25 -0.14 -20.08 11.98
CA ALA A 25 0.99 -19.51 12.71
C ALA A 25 0.66 -18.11 13.25
N THR A 26 1.08 -17.86 14.49
CA THR A 26 0.97 -16.55 15.14
C THR A 26 2.16 -15.68 14.78
N ARG A 27 1.90 -14.50 14.22
CA ARG A 27 2.91 -13.53 13.83
C ARG A 27 2.61 -12.14 14.37
N THR A 28 1.35 -11.71 14.29
CA THR A 28 0.95 -10.36 14.66
C THR A 28 0.25 -10.30 16.01
N SER A 29 0.01 -11.45 16.66
CA SER A 29 -0.69 -11.51 17.94
C SER A 29 -0.05 -10.68 19.05
N ALA A 30 1.28 -10.60 19.11
CA ALA A 30 1.98 -9.77 20.08
C ALA A 30 1.83 -8.25 19.83
N LEU A 31 1.38 -7.87 18.63
CA LEU A 31 1.11 -6.48 18.24
C LEU A 31 -0.38 -6.11 18.43
N ALA A 32 -1.26 -7.10 18.56
CA ALA A 32 -2.68 -6.88 18.80
C ALA A 32 -2.93 -6.48 20.27
N ASN A 33 -3.87 -5.57 20.49
CA ASN A 33 -4.23 -5.04 21.80
C ASN A 33 -4.76 -6.13 22.76
N ASP A 34 -5.33 -7.20 22.22
CA ASP A 34 -5.86 -8.34 22.96
C ASP A 34 -4.90 -9.54 23.03
N GLY A 35 -3.72 -9.44 22.40
CA GLY A 35 -2.73 -10.51 22.35
C GLY A 35 -3.12 -11.69 21.45
N MET A 36 -4.18 -11.58 20.64
CA MET A 36 -4.69 -12.66 19.79
C MET A 36 -4.27 -12.49 18.33
N GLU A 37 -4.18 -13.61 17.59
CA GLU A 37 -3.96 -13.54 16.14
C GLU A 37 -5.27 -13.26 15.42
N HIS A 38 -5.24 -12.32 14.48
CA HIS A 38 -6.38 -11.94 13.66
C HIS A 38 -6.17 -12.32 12.19
N PRO A 39 -7.23 -12.61 11.42
CA PRO A 39 -7.14 -12.80 9.99
C PRO A 39 -6.57 -11.57 9.30
N ARG A 40 -5.62 -11.78 8.41
CA ARG A 40 -5.07 -10.75 7.55
C ARG A 40 -5.85 -10.78 6.25
N ILE A 41 -6.56 -9.70 5.96
CA ILE A 41 -7.49 -9.62 4.84
C ILE A 41 -6.77 -8.99 3.65
N VAL A 42 -6.95 -9.57 2.48
CA VAL A 42 -6.59 -8.93 1.20
C VAL A 42 -7.87 -8.45 0.54
N THR A 43 -8.02 -7.14 0.39
CA THR A 43 -9.19 -6.51 -0.22
C THR A 43 -8.94 -6.25 -1.69
N LEU A 44 -9.90 -6.64 -2.54
CA LEU A 44 -9.92 -6.26 -3.94
C LEU A 44 -10.86 -5.06 -4.07
N GLY A 45 -10.33 -3.95 -4.58
CA GLY A 45 -10.88 -2.64 -4.33
C GLY A 45 -12.13 -2.22 -5.10
N GLY A 46 -12.30 -0.91 -5.05
CA GLY A 46 -13.02 -0.01 -5.95
C GLY A 46 -12.06 1.17 -6.14
N ASP A 47 -12.49 2.40 -5.86
CA ASP A 47 -11.56 3.52 -5.69
C ASP A 47 -10.81 3.46 -4.33
N HIS A 48 -9.79 4.30 -4.15
CA HIS A 48 -8.87 4.25 -3.00
C HIS A 48 -9.52 4.63 -1.65
N THR A 49 -10.74 5.18 -1.63
CA THR A 49 -11.41 5.57 -0.37
C THR A 49 -11.69 4.41 0.56
N ILE A 50 -11.71 3.16 0.06
CA ILE A 50 -11.98 1.98 0.86
C ILE A 50 -10.95 1.74 1.98
N VAL A 51 -9.77 2.36 1.88
CA VAL A 51 -8.71 2.24 2.90
C VAL A 51 -9.12 2.85 4.23
N LEU A 52 -9.87 3.96 4.22
CA LEU A 52 -10.27 4.64 5.46
C LEU A 52 -11.06 3.73 6.42
N PRO A 53 -12.18 3.08 6.00
CA PRO A 53 -12.89 2.15 6.88
C PRO A 53 -12.06 0.91 7.25
N ILE A 54 -11.11 0.49 6.41
CA ILE A 54 -10.17 -0.59 6.74
C ILE A 54 -9.24 -0.19 7.88
N LEU A 55 -8.64 1.00 7.81
CA LEU A 55 -7.77 1.54 8.85
C LEU A 55 -8.54 1.73 10.17
N ARG A 56 -9.79 2.21 10.14
CA ARG A 56 -10.65 2.29 11.33
C ARG A 56 -10.88 0.93 11.97
N ALA A 57 -11.10 -0.10 11.17
CA ALA A 57 -11.29 -1.47 11.66
C ALA A 57 -9.99 -2.07 12.23
N LEU A 58 -8.85 -1.87 11.56
CA LEU A 58 -7.53 -2.29 12.04
C LEU A 58 -7.14 -1.59 13.35
N HIS A 59 -7.46 -0.31 13.47
CA HIS A 59 -7.16 0.48 14.67
C HIS A 59 -7.80 -0.11 15.94
N LYS A 60 -8.99 -0.72 15.82
CA LYS A 60 -9.66 -1.42 16.94
C LYS A 60 -8.85 -2.61 17.45
N ILE A 61 -8.05 -3.25 16.60
CA ILE A 61 -7.25 -4.44 16.91
C ILE A 61 -5.82 -4.07 17.31
N TYR A 62 -5.16 -3.20 16.54
CA TYR A 62 -3.73 -2.94 16.65
C TYR A 62 -3.39 -1.53 17.15
N GLY A 63 -4.37 -0.64 17.30
CA GLY A 63 -4.10 0.79 17.40
C GLY A 63 -3.55 1.35 16.08
N PRO A 64 -2.80 2.46 16.10
CA PRO A 64 -2.26 3.06 14.89
C PRO A 64 -1.31 2.10 14.15
N VAL A 65 -1.45 1.99 12.83
CA VAL A 65 -0.62 1.11 11.98
C VAL A 65 0.34 1.92 11.08
N SER A 66 1.41 1.30 10.61
CA SER A 66 2.21 1.87 9.50
C SER A 66 1.59 1.49 8.18
N VAL A 67 1.54 2.44 7.24
CA VAL A 67 1.05 2.18 5.90
C VAL A 67 2.23 2.20 4.92
N ILE A 68 2.36 1.13 4.15
CA ILE A 68 3.14 1.12 2.91
C ILE A 68 2.15 1.40 1.80
N HIS A 69 2.30 2.54 1.16
CA HIS A 69 1.41 3.03 0.13
C HIS A 69 2.14 3.04 -1.22
N PHE A 70 1.70 2.20 -2.16
CA PHE A 70 2.23 2.19 -3.52
C PHE A 70 1.23 2.86 -4.43
N ASP A 71 1.60 4.02 -4.97
CA ASP A 71 0.70 4.89 -5.72
C ASP A 71 1.53 5.90 -6.53
N SER A 72 0.98 6.42 -7.62
CA SER A 72 1.50 7.60 -8.31
C SER A 72 1.15 8.93 -7.61
N HIS A 73 0.12 8.93 -6.76
CA HIS A 73 -0.40 10.02 -5.94
C HIS A 73 -0.09 9.83 -4.44
N MET A 74 -0.15 10.92 -3.68
CA MET A 74 0.09 10.87 -2.22
C MET A 74 -1.17 10.58 -1.42
N ASP A 75 -2.34 10.92 -1.97
CA ASP A 75 -3.67 10.80 -1.33
C ASP A 75 -3.82 11.43 0.06
N THR A 76 -2.93 12.40 0.33
CA THR A 76 -2.92 13.29 1.48
C THR A 76 -3.42 14.69 1.12
N GLY A 77 -4.23 14.80 0.07
CA GLY A 77 -4.80 16.06 -0.38
C GLY A 77 -5.54 16.82 0.73
N ALA A 78 -5.64 18.13 0.54
CA ALA A 78 -6.42 18.99 1.41
C ALA A 78 -7.88 18.52 1.44
N VAL A 79 -8.46 18.59 2.63
CA VAL A 79 -9.84 18.18 2.82
C VAL A 79 -10.76 19.32 2.38
N GLU A 80 -11.37 19.15 1.22
CA GLU A 80 -12.32 20.09 0.62
C GLU A 80 -13.77 19.63 0.86
N GLY A 81 -14.75 20.54 0.78
CA GLY A 81 -16.17 20.21 0.96
C GLY A 81 -16.86 21.00 2.08
N ARG A 82 -18.19 20.91 2.14
CA ARG A 82 -19.04 21.62 3.11
C ARG A 82 -19.60 20.70 4.19
N THR A 83 -19.49 19.39 4.00
CA THR A 83 -20.01 18.34 4.90
C THR A 83 -18.94 17.31 5.19
N ASP A 84 -19.03 16.59 6.31
CA ASP A 84 -18.09 15.53 6.68
C ASP A 84 -17.97 14.43 5.61
N GLN A 85 -19.01 14.24 4.80
CA GLN A 85 -19.03 13.28 3.71
C GLN A 85 -18.25 13.75 2.48
N GLU A 86 -18.33 15.04 2.14
CA GLU A 86 -17.61 15.61 0.98
C GLU A 86 -16.10 15.68 1.21
N ARG A 87 -15.70 15.71 2.49
CA ARG A 87 -14.29 15.70 2.94
C ARG A 87 -13.53 14.44 2.55
N ILE A 88 -14.24 13.33 2.37
CA ILE A 88 -13.65 12.01 2.07
C ILE A 88 -13.69 11.78 0.57
N THR A 89 -12.52 11.85 -0.06
CA THR A 89 -12.30 11.59 -1.48
C THR A 89 -11.15 10.61 -1.64
N HIS A 90 -11.00 10.01 -2.82
CA HIS A 90 -9.86 9.13 -3.09
C HIS A 90 -8.52 9.87 -2.95
N GLY A 91 -8.47 11.20 -3.11
CA GLY A 91 -7.25 11.98 -2.90
C GLY A 91 -7.05 12.58 -1.51
N SER A 92 -7.95 12.37 -0.54
CA SER A 92 -7.89 13.04 0.78
C SER A 92 -8.02 12.11 1.99
N TYR A 93 -8.27 10.81 1.78
CA TYR A 93 -8.63 9.91 2.86
C TYR A 93 -7.49 9.67 3.87
N PHE A 94 -6.22 9.80 3.48
CA PHE A 94 -5.12 9.72 4.44
C PHE A 94 -5.03 10.94 5.35
N THR A 95 -5.42 12.13 4.87
CA THR A 95 -5.55 13.29 5.75
C THR A 95 -6.60 13.02 6.82
N ILE A 96 -7.74 12.43 6.45
CA ILE A 96 -8.78 12.02 7.40
C ILE A 96 -8.27 10.92 8.36
N ALA A 97 -7.54 9.93 7.85
CA ALA A 97 -6.98 8.86 8.67
C ALA A 97 -5.96 9.39 9.71
N HIS A 98 -5.21 10.43 9.36
CA HIS A 98 -4.32 11.13 10.30
C HIS A 98 -5.10 11.92 11.36
N GLU A 99 -6.13 12.68 10.97
CA GLU A 99 -7.02 13.38 11.89
C GLU A 99 -7.69 12.42 12.88
N GLU A 100 -7.99 11.20 12.45
CA GLU A 100 -8.56 10.13 13.28
C GLU A 100 -7.52 9.29 14.03
N HIS A 101 -6.22 9.63 13.92
CA HIS A 101 -5.10 8.93 14.57
C HIS A 101 -4.99 7.44 14.23
N LEU A 102 -5.41 7.04 13.03
CA LEU A 102 -5.41 5.64 12.59
C LEU A 102 -4.02 5.15 12.18
N MET A 103 -3.08 6.07 12.01
CA MET A 103 -1.78 5.81 11.42
C MET A 103 -0.64 6.26 12.32
N THR A 104 0.46 5.54 12.21
CA THR A 104 1.76 5.91 12.79
C THR A 104 2.49 6.91 11.88
N ASN A 105 3.43 7.65 12.47
CA ASN A 105 4.35 8.55 11.74
C ASN A 105 5.54 7.79 11.11
N THR A 106 5.35 6.52 10.77
CA THR A 106 6.33 5.61 10.16
C THR A 106 5.83 5.06 8.82
N SER A 107 4.82 5.70 8.24
CA SER A 107 4.26 5.35 6.93
C SER A 107 5.18 5.81 5.80
N ILE A 108 5.05 5.20 4.63
CA ILE A 108 5.90 5.46 3.46
C ILE A 108 5.14 5.27 2.14
N HIS A 109 5.33 6.20 1.23
CA HIS A 109 4.89 6.14 -0.16
C HIS A 109 5.98 5.52 -1.05
N GLY A 110 5.58 4.84 -2.12
CA GLY A 110 6.48 4.37 -3.18
C GLY A 110 5.87 4.51 -4.56
N GLY A 111 6.59 5.17 -5.47
CA GLY A 111 6.18 5.34 -6.87
C GLY A 111 5.56 6.71 -7.19
N ILE A 112 5.62 7.65 -6.24
CA ILE A 112 5.06 9.00 -6.38
C ILE A 112 5.68 9.72 -7.58
N ARG A 113 4.82 10.23 -8.46
CA ARG A 113 5.24 10.99 -9.66
C ARG A 113 4.19 11.97 -10.20
N SER A 114 2.98 11.94 -9.64
CA SER A 114 1.93 12.88 -10.02
C SER A 114 2.36 14.34 -9.87
N LYS A 115 1.70 15.21 -10.63
CA LYS A 115 2.02 16.64 -10.61
C LYS A 115 1.67 17.24 -9.26
N MET A 116 2.69 17.64 -8.53
CA MET A 116 2.54 18.32 -7.26
C MET A 116 1.94 19.72 -7.43
N GLY A 117 0.95 20.05 -6.59
CA GLY A 117 0.32 21.37 -6.55
C GLY A 117 1.22 22.47 -5.94
N GLY A 118 2.30 22.07 -5.28
CA GLY A 118 3.33 22.96 -4.72
C GLY A 118 4.04 22.36 -3.50
N PRO A 119 5.06 23.04 -2.95
CA PRO A 119 5.85 22.54 -1.82
C PRO A 119 5.03 22.27 -0.55
N THR A 120 3.92 22.99 -0.38
CA THR A 120 3.01 22.84 0.77
C THR A 120 2.39 21.45 0.84
N GLN A 121 2.19 20.79 -0.31
CA GLN A 121 1.65 19.43 -0.37
C GLN A 121 2.63 18.42 0.23
N VAL A 122 3.93 18.55 -0.06
CA VAL A 122 4.97 17.69 0.54
C VAL A 122 5.04 17.89 2.05
N THR A 123 5.06 19.14 2.52
CA THR A 123 5.11 19.41 3.96
C THR A 123 3.87 18.92 4.71
N HIS A 124 2.71 18.93 4.04
CA HIS A 124 1.48 18.38 4.59
C HIS A 124 1.54 16.84 4.65
N ASP A 125 2.01 16.19 3.59
CA ASP A 125 2.22 14.73 3.54
C ASP A 125 3.16 14.24 4.65
N GLU A 126 4.26 14.96 4.89
CA GLU A 126 5.18 14.70 6.01
C GLU A 126 4.47 14.82 7.37
N THR A 127 3.56 15.78 7.50
CA THR A 127 2.76 15.99 8.72
C THR A 127 1.76 14.87 8.93
N VAL A 128 1.12 14.38 7.86
CA VAL A 128 0.23 13.21 7.88
C VAL A 128 0.96 11.95 8.37
N GLY A 129 2.27 11.88 8.14
CA GLY A 129 3.15 10.85 8.72
C GLY A 129 3.90 10.04 7.67
N PHE A 130 3.89 10.48 6.41
CA PHE A 130 4.53 9.79 5.30
C PHE A 130 5.97 10.25 5.05
N GLN A 131 6.75 9.33 4.50
CA GLN A 131 7.98 9.61 3.79
C GLN A 131 7.75 9.24 2.32
N VAL A 132 8.33 9.98 1.38
CA VAL A 132 8.16 9.73 -0.06
C VAL A 132 9.35 8.96 -0.62
N ILE A 133 9.06 7.93 -1.43
CA ILE A 133 9.94 7.39 -2.47
C ILE A 133 9.27 7.71 -3.80
N SER A 134 9.88 8.59 -4.58
CA SER A 134 9.41 8.95 -5.92
C SER A 134 9.63 7.81 -6.91
N ALA A 135 9.00 7.90 -8.08
CA ALA A 135 9.24 6.93 -9.15
C ALA A 135 10.73 6.91 -9.57
N GLU A 136 11.35 8.08 -9.70
CA GLU A 136 12.74 8.30 -10.15
C GLU A 136 13.79 7.75 -9.15
N ASP A 137 13.48 7.73 -7.85
CA ASP A 137 14.37 7.15 -6.83
C ASP A 137 14.67 5.66 -7.11
N LEU A 138 13.80 4.97 -7.84
CA LEU A 138 14.05 3.58 -8.22
C LEU A 138 15.22 3.46 -9.20
N ASP A 139 15.38 4.43 -10.10
CA ASP A 139 16.47 4.47 -11.07
C ASP A 139 17.79 4.86 -10.39
N ASP A 140 17.75 5.87 -9.53
CA ASP A 140 18.94 6.39 -8.85
C ASP A 140 19.49 5.43 -7.79
N TYR A 141 18.60 4.79 -7.01
CA TYR A 141 19.01 3.98 -5.86
C TYR A 141 18.80 2.48 -6.08
N GLY A 142 17.98 2.07 -7.03
CA GLY A 142 17.70 0.68 -7.32
C GLY A 142 16.76 0.01 -6.31
N ILE A 143 16.07 -1.02 -6.79
CA ILE A 143 15.07 -1.82 -6.04
C ILE A 143 15.54 -2.26 -4.65
N LYS A 144 16.81 -2.66 -4.48
CA LYS A 144 17.33 -3.13 -3.19
C LYS A 144 17.32 -2.03 -2.12
N ASN A 145 17.67 -0.80 -2.50
CA ASN A 145 17.69 0.31 -1.58
C ASN A 145 16.29 0.84 -1.29
N VAL A 146 15.39 0.81 -2.29
CA VAL A 146 13.95 1.08 -2.07
C VAL A 146 13.36 0.11 -1.04
N ILE A 147 13.57 -1.21 -1.22
CA ILE A 147 13.13 -2.21 -0.23
C ILE A 147 13.72 -1.91 1.15
N LYS A 148 15.04 -1.63 1.23
CA LYS A 148 15.71 -1.33 2.50
C LYS A 148 15.12 -0.09 3.17
N ALA A 149 14.81 0.96 2.41
CA ALA A 149 14.23 2.20 2.90
C ALA A 149 12.83 1.95 3.48
N ILE A 150 11.96 1.25 2.73
CA ILE A 150 10.61 0.88 3.19
C ILE A 150 10.69 0.09 4.49
N ARG A 151 11.49 -0.99 4.54
CA ARG A 151 11.64 -1.82 5.74
C ARG A 151 12.16 -1.02 6.94
N LYS A 152 13.14 -0.14 6.72
CA LYS A 152 13.70 0.71 7.78
C LYS A 152 12.66 1.67 8.32
N ARG A 153 11.82 2.23 7.44
CA ARG A 153 10.81 3.24 7.78
C ARG A 153 9.69 2.66 8.63
N VAL A 154 9.12 1.52 8.24
CA VAL A 154 8.02 0.88 8.98
C VAL A 154 8.49 0.08 10.20
N GLY A 155 9.73 -0.41 10.21
CA GLY A 155 10.30 -1.16 11.34
C GLY A 155 9.48 -2.40 11.69
N ASP A 156 9.22 -2.58 12.99
CA ASP A 156 8.48 -3.72 13.54
C ASP A 156 7.00 -3.40 13.84
N SER A 157 6.48 -2.26 13.38
CA SER A 157 5.08 -1.88 13.54
C SER A 157 4.11 -2.87 12.89
N PRO A 158 2.83 -2.92 13.28
CA PRO A 158 1.80 -3.54 12.44
C PRO A 158 1.71 -2.77 11.11
N VAL A 159 1.86 -3.48 9.99
CA VAL A 159 1.97 -2.88 8.65
C VAL A 159 0.75 -3.19 7.80
N TYR A 160 0.09 -2.15 7.29
CA TYR A 160 -0.91 -2.28 6.22
C TYR A 160 -0.27 -1.94 4.87
N LEU A 161 -0.48 -2.80 3.87
CA LEU A 161 0.02 -2.56 2.50
C LEU A 161 -1.14 -2.15 1.60
N SER A 162 -1.14 -0.92 1.12
CA SER A 162 -2.12 -0.45 0.14
C SER A 162 -1.44 -0.21 -1.20
N LEU A 163 -2.02 -0.75 -2.27
CA LEU A 163 -1.47 -0.64 -3.62
C LEU A 163 -2.53 -0.10 -4.57
N ASP A 164 -2.34 1.13 -5.02
CA ASP A 164 -2.98 1.65 -6.23
C ASP A 164 -2.31 1.03 -7.46
N ILE A 165 -3.12 0.50 -8.38
CA ILE A 165 -2.60 -0.09 -9.61
C ILE A 165 -1.91 0.96 -10.50
N ASP A 166 -2.24 2.23 -10.36
CA ASP A 166 -1.67 3.35 -11.10
C ASP A 166 -0.20 3.63 -10.72
N VAL A 167 0.33 3.00 -9.67
CA VAL A 167 1.79 2.99 -9.42
C VAL A 167 2.56 2.38 -10.60
N ILE A 168 1.92 1.44 -11.31
CA ILE A 168 2.47 0.79 -12.49
C ILE A 168 2.24 1.68 -13.71
N ASP A 169 3.25 1.77 -14.58
CA ASP A 169 3.16 2.58 -15.79
C ASP A 169 1.92 2.22 -16.64
N PRO A 170 1.20 3.21 -17.20
CA PRO A 170 0.01 2.98 -18.03
C PRO A 170 0.25 2.07 -19.25
N GLY A 171 1.50 1.92 -19.72
CA GLY A 171 1.85 0.93 -20.74
C GLY A 171 1.70 -0.54 -20.29
N LEU A 172 1.60 -0.79 -18.98
CA LEU A 172 1.47 -2.10 -18.36
C LEU A 172 0.20 -2.24 -17.51
N ALA A 173 -0.34 -1.13 -17.01
CA ALA A 173 -1.60 -1.05 -16.26
C ALA A 173 -2.47 0.13 -16.76
N PRO A 174 -2.98 0.08 -17.99
CA PRO A 174 -3.77 1.18 -18.57
C PRO A 174 -5.12 1.40 -17.86
N ALA A 175 -5.63 0.40 -17.13
CA ALA A 175 -7.00 0.39 -16.61
C ALA A 175 -7.12 1.01 -15.22
N THR A 176 -6.97 2.33 -15.13
CA THR A 176 -7.14 3.12 -13.90
C THR A 176 -7.81 4.48 -14.19
N GLY A 177 -8.35 5.12 -13.16
CA GLY A 177 -9.01 6.43 -13.27
C GLY A 177 -8.05 7.60 -13.52
N THR A 178 -6.84 7.54 -12.93
CA THR A 178 -5.87 8.65 -12.87
C THR A 178 -4.47 8.23 -13.36
N PRO A 179 -4.31 7.78 -14.62
CA PRO A 179 -3.02 7.27 -15.08
C PRO A 179 -1.95 8.36 -15.13
N GLU A 180 -0.80 8.11 -14.50
CA GLU A 180 0.40 8.96 -14.60
C GLU A 180 1.53 8.25 -15.36
N ALA A 181 2.10 8.87 -16.39
CA ALA A 181 3.16 8.25 -17.18
C ALA A 181 4.51 8.18 -16.43
N GLY A 182 5.40 7.26 -16.81
CA GLY A 182 6.72 7.10 -16.19
C GLY A 182 6.68 6.31 -14.88
N GLY A 183 5.76 5.35 -14.79
CA GLY A 183 5.58 4.52 -13.60
C GLY A 183 6.56 3.36 -13.49
N TRP A 184 6.48 2.65 -12.37
CA TRP A 184 7.25 1.42 -12.21
C TRP A 184 6.70 0.32 -13.10
N THR A 185 7.53 -0.66 -13.44
CA THR A 185 7.07 -1.86 -14.13
C THR A 185 6.45 -2.86 -13.16
N THR A 186 5.52 -3.69 -13.64
CA THR A 186 4.97 -4.82 -12.86
C THR A 186 6.10 -5.70 -12.29
N ARG A 187 7.19 -5.88 -13.05
CA ARG A 187 8.36 -6.67 -12.62
C ARG A 187 9.08 -6.03 -11.43
N GLU A 188 9.24 -4.70 -11.41
CA GLU A 188 9.82 -3.99 -10.26
C GLU A 188 8.91 -4.10 -9.05
N MET A 189 7.61 -3.89 -9.22
CA MET A 189 6.63 -3.99 -8.14
C MET A 189 6.67 -5.39 -7.48
N LYS A 190 6.66 -6.46 -8.28
CA LYS A 190 6.82 -7.84 -7.77
C LYS A 190 8.11 -8.03 -6.98
N ARG A 191 9.23 -7.47 -7.44
CA ARG A 191 10.52 -7.57 -6.73
C ARG A 191 10.48 -6.81 -5.39
N ILE A 192 9.83 -5.66 -5.35
CA ILE A 192 9.66 -4.86 -4.13
C ILE A 192 8.80 -5.64 -3.13
N ILE A 193 7.58 -6.06 -3.50
CA ILE A 193 6.67 -6.82 -2.61
C ILE A 193 7.35 -8.06 -2.03
N ARG A 194 8.04 -8.84 -2.86
CA ARG A 194 8.80 -10.01 -2.41
C ARG A 194 9.92 -9.66 -1.43
N GLY A 195 10.55 -8.49 -1.59
CA GLY A 195 11.54 -7.96 -0.66
C GLY A 195 10.96 -7.49 0.68
N LEU A 196 9.65 -7.26 0.74
CA LEU A 196 8.93 -6.86 1.95
C LEU A 196 8.43 -8.04 2.77
N ALA A 197 8.47 -9.27 2.24
CA ALA A 197 8.30 -10.49 3.03
C ALA A 197 9.13 -10.41 4.32
N GLY A 198 8.58 -10.90 5.42
CA GLY A 198 9.21 -10.72 6.72
C GLY A 198 8.72 -9.50 7.52
N LEU A 199 7.87 -8.62 6.96
CA LEU A 199 7.22 -7.56 7.75
C LEU A 199 5.98 -8.08 8.50
N ASN A 200 5.53 -7.33 9.50
CA ASN A 200 4.35 -7.64 10.31
C ASN A 200 3.06 -7.17 9.60
N PHE A 201 2.80 -7.72 8.42
CA PHE A 201 1.60 -7.37 7.65
C PHE A 201 0.33 -7.75 8.41
N VAL A 202 -0.60 -6.80 8.55
CA VAL A 202 -1.93 -6.98 9.19
C VAL A 202 -3.08 -6.97 8.18
N GLY A 203 -2.79 -6.68 6.91
CA GLY A 203 -3.75 -6.69 5.81
C GLY A 203 -3.13 -6.06 4.57
N ALA A 204 -3.84 -6.16 3.45
CA ALA A 204 -3.48 -5.47 2.23
C ALA A 204 -4.70 -5.15 1.36
N ASP A 205 -4.53 -4.25 0.40
CA ASP A 205 -5.47 -4.05 -0.70
C ASP A 205 -4.77 -3.86 -2.04
N ILE A 206 -5.58 -4.02 -3.10
CA ILE A 206 -5.28 -3.51 -4.44
C ILE A 206 -6.50 -2.76 -4.95
N VAL A 207 -6.32 -1.53 -5.41
CA VAL A 207 -7.40 -0.59 -5.75
C VAL A 207 -7.23 0.02 -7.14
N GLU A 208 -8.21 0.84 -7.54
CA GLU A 208 -8.24 1.64 -8.77
C GLU A 208 -8.13 0.85 -10.10
N VAL A 209 -8.26 -0.48 -10.04
CA VAL A 209 -8.48 -1.28 -11.24
C VAL A 209 -9.85 -0.91 -11.82
N ALA A 210 -9.84 -0.31 -13.01
CA ALA A 210 -11.02 0.16 -13.73
C ALA A 210 -11.20 -0.63 -15.04
N PRO A 211 -11.87 -1.81 -15.02
CA PRO A 211 -11.94 -2.72 -16.16
C PRO A 211 -12.45 -2.10 -17.47
N ALA A 212 -13.25 -1.03 -17.37
CA ALA A 212 -13.77 -0.31 -18.53
C ALA A 212 -12.67 0.34 -19.40
N TYR A 213 -11.48 0.58 -18.83
CA TYR A 213 -10.32 1.14 -19.52
C TYR A 213 -9.24 0.09 -19.83
N ASP A 214 -9.48 -1.19 -19.54
CA ASP A 214 -8.48 -2.23 -19.76
C ASP A 214 -8.40 -2.65 -21.23
N HIS A 215 -7.20 -3.02 -21.65
CA HIS A 215 -6.91 -3.47 -23.00
C HIS A 215 -6.22 -4.83 -22.97
N GLY A 216 -6.97 -5.89 -23.26
CA GLY A 216 -6.47 -7.27 -23.22
C GLY A 216 -6.28 -7.82 -21.80
N ASP A 217 -7.04 -7.29 -20.84
CA ASP A 217 -7.05 -7.69 -19.42
C ASP A 217 -5.68 -7.57 -18.72
N ILE A 218 -4.75 -6.79 -19.28
CA ILE A 218 -3.36 -6.75 -18.79
C ILE A 218 -3.29 -6.13 -17.39
N THR A 219 -4.16 -5.17 -17.08
CA THR A 219 -4.23 -4.56 -15.75
C THR A 219 -4.82 -5.54 -14.75
N GLY A 220 -5.92 -6.22 -15.13
CA GLY A 220 -6.53 -7.27 -14.30
C GLY A 220 -5.57 -8.43 -14.01
N ILE A 221 -4.78 -8.87 -15.01
CA ILE A 221 -3.76 -9.91 -14.86
C ILE A 221 -2.64 -9.44 -13.91
N ALA A 222 -2.14 -8.21 -14.08
CA ALA A 222 -1.15 -7.64 -13.18
C ALA A 222 -1.66 -7.59 -11.75
N ALA A 223 -2.88 -7.09 -11.53
CA ALA A 223 -3.50 -7.01 -10.21
C ALA A 223 -3.67 -8.39 -9.55
N ALA A 224 -4.18 -9.38 -10.29
CA ALA A 224 -4.35 -10.74 -9.78
C ALA A 224 -3.03 -11.40 -9.36
N ASP A 225 -1.96 -11.19 -10.14
CA ASP A 225 -0.63 -11.71 -9.88
C ASP A 225 0.05 -11.00 -8.67
N LEU A 226 -0.21 -9.71 -8.47
CA LEU A 226 0.22 -8.97 -7.28
C LEU A 226 -0.52 -9.44 -6.01
N VAL A 227 -1.83 -9.71 -6.10
CA VAL A 227 -2.61 -10.29 -4.99
C VAL A 227 -2.01 -11.63 -4.56
N HIS A 228 -1.58 -12.46 -5.51
CA HIS A 228 -0.86 -13.69 -5.17
C HIS A 228 0.45 -13.40 -4.41
N ASP A 229 1.25 -12.43 -4.84
CA ASP A 229 2.47 -12.04 -4.14
C ASP A 229 2.18 -11.48 -2.72
N PHE A 230 1.05 -10.79 -2.49
CA PHE A 230 0.62 -10.37 -1.14
C PHE A 230 0.33 -11.57 -0.23
N LEU A 231 -0.45 -12.54 -0.72
CA LEU A 231 -0.80 -13.75 0.02
C LEU A 231 0.45 -14.55 0.41
N VAL A 232 1.46 -14.58 -0.47
CA VAL A 232 2.75 -15.20 -0.18
C VAL A 232 3.52 -14.37 0.84
N ALA A 233 3.63 -13.06 0.68
CA ALA A 233 4.37 -12.17 1.59
C ALA A 233 3.85 -12.22 3.03
N MET A 234 2.54 -12.44 3.21
CA MET A 234 1.93 -12.64 4.53
C MET A 234 2.27 -14.02 5.14
N GLN A 235 2.64 -15.02 4.35
CA GLN A 235 2.90 -16.37 4.85
C GLN A 235 4.38 -16.67 5.09
N VAL A 236 5.31 -15.87 4.54
CA VAL A 236 6.75 -16.12 4.63
C VAL A 236 7.47 -15.16 5.59
N ASP A 237 8.49 -15.66 6.28
CA ASP A 237 9.22 -14.90 7.31
C ASP A 237 10.44 -14.14 6.78
N GLU A 238 10.94 -14.51 5.60
CA GLU A 238 12.09 -13.86 4.97
C GLU A 238 11.86 -13.63 3.46
N PRO A 239 12.48 -12.59 2.87
CA PRO A 239 12.52 -12.42 1.43
C PRO A 239 13.10 -13.65 0.71
N PRO A 240 12.67 -13.94 -0.52
CA PRO A 240 13.17 -15.08 -1.26
C PRO A 240 14.68 -14.95 -1.52
N LYS A 241 15.39 -16.05 -1.34
CA LYS A 241 16.82 -16.14 -1.69
C LYS A 241 16.97 -16.04 -3.20
N ALA A 242 18.10 -15.50 -3.65
CA ALA A 242 18.39 -15.43 -5.07
C ALA A 242 18.32 -16.83 -5.71
N GLY A 243 17.68 -16.93 -6.88
CA GLY A 243 17.53 -18.19 -7.60
C GLY A 243 18.84 -18.79 -8.12
N HIS A 244 19.95 -18.04 -8.02
CA HIS A 244 21.30 -18.45 -8.39
C HIS A 244 22.25 -18.37 -7.18
N LYS A 245 23.24 -19.28 -7.12
CA LYS A 245 24.32 -19.21 -6.13
C LYS A 245 25.34 -18.15 -6.57
N GLY A 246 25.55 -17.13 -5.74
CA GLY A 246 26.47 -16.03 -6.04
C GLY A 246 25.91 -15.04 -7.06
N SER A 247 26.74 -14.06 -7.44
CA SER A 247 26.46 -13.19 -8.58
C SER A 247 26.82 -13.96 -9.86
N PRO A 248 25.96 -13.98 -10.90
CA PRO A 248 26.35 -14.50 -12.20
C PRO A 248 27.42 -13.62 -12.88
N TRP A 249 27.62 -12.41 -12.36
CA TRP A 249 28.60 -11.42 -12.82
C TRP A 249 29.78 -11.35 -11.85
N ALA A 250 31.00 -11.28 -12.36
CA ALA A 250 32.17 -10.92 -11.57
C ALA A 250 32.04 -9.46 -11.09
N ALA A 251 32.72 -9.10 -10.00
CA ALA A 251 32.74 -7.71 -9.53
C ALA A 251 33.26 -6.74 -10.60
N GLU A 252 34.16 -7.23 -11.44
CA GLU A 252 34.75 -6.55 -12.59
C GLU A 252 33.71 -6.20 -13.67
N ASP A 253 32.70 -7.05 -13.85
CA ASP A 253 31.63 -6.86 -14.84
C ASP A 253 30.65 -5.73 -14.44
N LEU A 254 30.66 -5.32 -13.17
CA LEU A 254 29.69 -4.39 -12.57
C LEU A 254 30.26 -2.97 -12.32
N LEU A 255 31.51 -2.72 -12.73
CA LEU A 255 32.21 -1.45 -12.51
C LEU A 255 32.21 -0.51 -13.74
N GLN A 256 31.28 -0.70 -14.69
CA GLN A 256 31.05 0.22 -15.80
C GLN A 256 29.92 1.20 -15.48
#